data_AF-A0A1V6UZT7-F1
#
_entry.id   AF-A0A1V6UZT7-F1
#
_cell.length_a   1.000
_cell.length_b   1.000
_cell.length_c   1.000
_cell.angle_alpha   90.00
_cell.angle_beta   90.00
_cell.angle_gamma   90.00
#
_symmetry.space_group_name_H-M   'P 1'
#
loop_
_entity.id
_entity.type
_entity.pdbx_description
1 polymer ?
#
loop_
_entity_poly.entity_id
_entity_poly.type
_entity_poly.pdbx_seq_one_letter_code
_entity_poly.pdbx_strand_id
1 'polypeptide(L)'
;MLPPNVLRYGKRQAIGRLLQQWIECPEFNPTVTICPILSSTLKFKDLKKSKQLEMDTDMHPYIPLQIEDEFAELEIMGPTGGAWERIAIDQPGSSQDTKYPDIHTWEGQIAPGVLIVEEIKKAPGFHMSEVCQAIYQQHFPIDTLKYVYLIDVCNKDTRSFVRDELYTEYNGLAWPDEMIRDWIPGTPEFEALLGTKLGRTVAYLILGAFKRGTRRITRIRIFHSFEALQMQFTIEEIEQIIPTLTMIQTPSGCSTNSMGPETRSLSRRRRKLEYRKRKLDEHEDSGPRKIQRQ
;
A
#
# COMPACT_ATOMS: atom_id res chain seq x y z
N MET A 1 -29.97 -14.20 -14.83
CA MET A 1 -29.44 -14.60 -13.49
C MET A 1 -28.58 -15.83 -13.67
N LEU A 2 -27.32 -15.80 -13.24
CA LEU A 2 -26.43 -16.98 -13.27
C LEU A 2 -26.90 -18.03 -12.26
N PRO A 3 -26.71 -19.34 -12.51
CA PRO A 3 -27.02 -20.38 -11.53
C PRO A 3 -26.23 -20.16 -10.23
N PRO A 4 -26.74 -20.62 -9.07
CA PRO A 4 -26.17 -20.34 -7.74
C PRO A 4 -24.73 -20.82 -7.52
N ASN A 5 -24.18 -21.66 -8.40
CA ASN A 5 -22.80 -22.17 -8.34
C ASN A 5 -21.86 -21.61 -9.43
N VAL A 6 -22.31 -20.68 -10.26
CA VAL A 6 -21.48 -20.10 -11.33
C VAL A 6 -20.90 -18.78 -10.85
N LEU A 7 -19.59 -18.78 -10.60
CA LEU A 7 -18.83 -17.57 -10.30
C LEU A 7 -18.86 -16.61 -11.50
N ARG A 8 -19.21 -15.34 -11.27
CA ARG A 8 -19.32 -14.29 -12.30
C ARG A 8 -18.05 -14.19 -13.14
N TYR A 9 -16.88 -14.28 -12.50
CA TYR A 9 -15.57 -14.22 -13.17
C TYR A 9 -14.80 -15.55 -13.10
N GLY A 10 -15.53 -16.67 -12.98
CA GLY A 10 -15.01 -18.02 -13.08
C GLY A 10 -13.78 -18.29 -12.20
N LYS A 11 -12.73 -18.85 -12.83
CA LYS A 11 -11.48 -19.24 -12.17
C LYS A 11 -10.78 -18.07 -11.48
N ARG A 12 -10.84 -16.86 -12.06
CA ARG A 12 -10.18 -15.68 -11.51
C ARG A 12 -10.77 -15.30 -10.16
N GLN A 13 -12.11 -15.25 -10.09
CA GLN A 13 -12.84 -15.06 -8.83
C GLN A 13 -12.51 -16.15 -7.79
N ALA A 14 -12.50 -17.42 -8.20
CA ALA A 14 -12.18 -18.54 -7.29
C ALA A 14 -10.80 -18.40 -6.66
N ILE A 15 -9.80 -18.00 -7.45
CA ILE A 15 -8.42 -17.80 -6.98
C ILE A 15 -8.36 -16.64 -5.98
N GLY A 16 -8.97 -15.50 -6.28
CA GLY A 16 -8.93 -14.38 -5.34
C GLY A 16 -9.72 -14.64 -4.06
N ARG A 17 -10.85 -15.35 -4.12
CA ARG A 17 -11.54 -15.82 -2.91
C ARG A 17 -10.62 -16.66 -2.02
N LEU A 18 -9.90 -17.61 -2.63
CA LEU A 18 -8.96 -18.46 -1.91
C LEU A 18 -7.82 -17.64 -1.27
N LEU A 19 -7.30 -16.64 -1.99
CA LEU A 19 -6.26 -15.75 -1.48
C LEU A 19 -6.75 -14.89 -0.33
N GLN A 20 -7.96 -14.34 -0.44
CA GLN A 20 -8.59 -13.59 0.63
C GLN A 20 -8.74 -14.46 1.88
N GLN A 21 -9.22 -15.71 1.73
CA GLN A 21 -9.33 -16.65 2.84
C GLN A 21 -7.97 -16.95 3.49
N TRP A 22 -6.93 -17.17 2.69
CA TRP A 22 -5.58 -17.43 3.21
C TRP A 22 -4.99 -16.23 3.96
N ILE A 23 -5.31 -15.01 3.54
CA ILE A 23 -4.85 -13.78 4.21
C ILE A 23 -5.57 -13.62 5.54
N GLU A 24 -6.91 -13.74 5.53
CA GLU A 24 -7.77 -13.36 6.66
C GLU A 24 -7.93 -14.46 7.71
N CYS A 25 -7.71 -15.73 7.35
CA CYS A 25 -7.88 -16.84 8.28
C CYS A 25 -6.55 -17.26 8.92
N PRO A 26 -6.53 -17.53 10.24
CA PRO A 26 -5.38 -18.14 10.89
C PRO A 26 -5.03 -19.51 10.27
N GLU A 27 -3.74 -19.89 10.31
CA GLU A 27 -3.23 -21.15 9.74
C GLU A 27 -3.91 -22.42 10.28
N PHE A 28 -4.37 -22.37 11.54
CA PHE A 28 -5.01 -23.49 12.21
C PHE A 28 -6.52 -23.59 11.93
N ASN A 29 -7.07 -22.74 11.06
CA ASN A 29 -8.48 -22.79 10.73
C ASN A 29 -8.78 -24.06 9.89
N PRO A 30 -9.56 -25.03 10.41
CA PRO A 30 -9.82 -26.30 9.73
C PRO A 30 -10.69 -26.16 8.48
N THR A 31 -11.36 -25.01 8.28
CA THR A 31 -12.25 -24.78 7.13
C THR A 31 -11.53 -24.25 5.90
N VAL A 32 -10.25 -23.91 6.02
CA VAL A 32 -9.47 -23.32 4.94
C VAL A 32 -8.42 -24.32 4.47
N THR A 33 -8.25 -24.42 3.14
CA THR A 33 -7.22 -25.28 2.57
C THR A 33 -5.82 -24.78 2.96
N ILE A 34 -4.88 -25.70 3.12
CA ILE A 34 -3.50 -25.36 3.49
C ILE A 34 -2.92 -24.42 2.43
N CYS A 35 -2.56 -23.21 2.84
CA CYS A 35 -1.93 -22.24 1.96
C CYS A 35 -0.45 -22.63 1.73
N PRO A 36 -0.02 -22.80 0.47
CA PRO A 36 1.34 -23.21 0.13
C PRO A 36 2.35 -22.05 0.17
N ILE A 37 1.89 -20.82 0.38
CA ILE A 37 2.74 -19.62 0.35
C ILE A 37 3.40 -19.47 1.72
N LEU A 38 4.72 -19.51 1.74
CA LEU A 38 5.56 -19.36 2.92
C LEU A 38 5.95 -17.90 3.12
N SER A 39 6.29 -17.55 4.36
CA SER A 39 6.86 -16.23 4.66
C SER A 39 8.17 -16.02 3.89
N SER A 40 8.34 -14.83 3.31
CA SER A 40 9.54 -14.54 2.54
C SER A 40 10.74 -14.31 3.45
N THR A 41 11.86 -14.93 3.09
CA THR A 41 13.16 -14.73 3.74
C THR A 41 14.07 -13.78 2.97
N LEU A 42 13.67 -13.37 1.76
CA LEU A 42 14.45 -12.50 0.88
C LEU A 42 14.69 -11.13 1.53
N LYS A 43 15.94 -10.66 1.52
CA LYS A 43 16.32 -9.33 2.00
C LYS A 43 16.89 -8.50 0.86
N PHE A 44 16.84 -7.18 1.02
CA PHE A 44 17.38 -6.24 0.04
C PHE A 44 18.87 -6.46 -0.26
N LYS A 45 19.65 -6.87 0.75
CA LYS A 45 21.06 -7.27 0.57
C LYS A 45 21.25 -8.49 -0.35
N ASP A 46 20.26 -9.36 -0.45
CA ASP A 46 20.31 -10.56 -1.30
C ASP A 46 20.02 -10.17 -2.76
N LEU A 47 19.13 -9.20 -2.97
CA LEU A 47 18.92 -8.55 -4.28
C LEU A 47 20.21 -7.90 -4.78
N LYS A 48 20.88 -7.10 -3.94
CA LYS A 48 22.16 -6.44 -4.28
C LYS A 48 23.31 -7.41 -4.58
N LYS A 49 23.25 -8.64 -4.08
CA LYS A 49 24.25 -9.69 -4.35
C LYS A 49 23.96 -10.48 -5.62
N SER A 50 22.73 -10.37 -6.15
CA SER A 50 22.35 -11.08 -7.35
C SER A 50 23.11 -10.51 -8.55
N LYS A 51 23.80 -11.39 -9.27
CA LYS A 51 24.41 -11.02 -10.57
C LYS A 51 23.39 -10.94 -11.71
N GLN A 52 22.12 -11.27 -11.44
CA GLN A 52 21.04 -11.26 -12.42
C GLN A 52 20.22 -9.97 -12.36
N LEU A 53 20.57 -9.05 -11.47
CA LEU A 53 19.87 -7.78 -11.27
C LEU A 53 20.89 -6.64 -11.20
N GLU A 54 20.57 -5.54 -11.85
CA GLU A 54 21.20 -4.24 -11.63
C GLU A 54 20.20 -3.38 -10.85
N MET A 55 20.70 -2.59 -9.90
CA MET A 55 19.84 -1.80 -9.02
C MET A 55 20.35 -0.38 -8.95
N ASP A 56 19.49 0.54 -9.36
CA ASP A 56 19.71 1.96 -9.23
C ASP A 56 18.80 2.53 -8.15
N THR A 57 19.32 3.53 -7.45
CA THR A 57 18.61 4.20 -6.37
C THR A 57 18.88 5.69 -6.46
N ASP A 58 17.82 6.46 -6.57
CA ASP A 58 17.84 7.90 -6.72
C ASP A 58 16.82 8.56 -5.79
N MET A 59 17.10 9.81 -5.43
CA MET A 59 16.17 10.62 -4.64
C MET A 59 15.37 11.50 -5.59
N HIS A 60 14.07 11.23 -5.71
CA HIS A 60 13.15 12.00 -6.54
C HIS A 60 12.43 13.05 -5.68
N PRO A 61 12.37 14.33 -6.10
CA PRO A 61 11.65 15.38 -5.35
C PRO A 61 10.12 15.29 -5.44
N TYR A 62 9.58 14.35 -6.22
CA TYR A 62 8.16 14.28 -6.55
C TYR A 62 7.68 12.83 -6.56
N ILE A 63 6.40 12.62 -6.26
CA ILE A 63 5.67 11.36 -6.44
C ILE A 63 4.96 11.35 -7.79
N PRO A 64 4.45 10.19 -8.24
CA PRO A 64 3.59 10.14 -9.40
C PRO A 64 2.39 11.09 -9.24
N LEU A 65 2.18 11.96 -10.22
CA LEU A 65 1.11 12.98 -10.21
C LEU A 65 -0.28 12.37 -10.04
N GLN A 66 -0.44 11.10 -10.44
CA GLN A 66 -1.66 10.29 -10.31
C GLN A 66 -2.19 10.23 -8.87
N ILE A 67 -1.32 10.38 -7.87
CA ILE A 67 -1.61 10.14 -6.45
C ILE A 67 -1.25 11.32 -5.54
N GLU A 68 -0.80 12.44 -6.13
CA GLU A 68 -0.34 13.60 -5.36
C GLU A 68 -1.43 14.19 -4.47
N ASP A 69 -2.62 14.41 -5.04
CA ASP A 69 -3.77 14.94 -4.31
C ASP A 69 -4.21 14.00 -3.16
N GLU A 70 -4.27 12.68 -3.41
CA GLU A 70 -4.64 11.70 -2.39
C GLU A 70 -3.61 11.66 -1.25
N PHE A 71 -2.32 11.79 -1.56
CA PHE A 71 -1.27 11.79 -0.54
C PHE A 71 -1.29 13.08 0.30
N ALA A 72 -1.63 14.21 -0.32
CA ALA A 72 -1.84 15.46 0.38
C ALA A 72 -3.03 15.36 1.35
N GLU A 73 -4.15 14.77 0.92
CA GLU A 73 -5.34 14.54 1.76
C GLU A 73 -5.07 13.57 2.92
N LEU A 74 -4.26 12.53 2.69
CA LEU A 74 -3.90 11.54 3.71
C LEU A 74 -2.74 11.98 4.61
N GLU A 75 -2.20 13.18 4.41
CA GLU A 75 -1.01 13.70 5.11
C GLU A 75 0.21 12.76 5.03
N ILE A 76 0.34 12.00 3.93
CA ILE A 76 1.44 11.07 3.71
C ILE A 76 2.64 11.86 3.19
N MET A 77 3.71 11.93 3.98
CA MET A 77 4.95 12.59 3.60
C MET A 77 6.05 11.60 3.23
N GLY A 78 6.89 12.01 2.27
CA GLY A 78 8.07 11.25 1.88
C GLY A 78 9.06 11.06 3.04
N PRO A 79 9.91 10.02 2.96
CA PRO A 79 10.74 9.54 4.06
C PRO A 79 11.77 10.56 4.59
N THR A 80 12.12 11.58 3.80
CA THR A 80 13.09 12.63 4.18
C THR A 80 12.51 14.05 4.09
N GLY A 81 11.24 14.24 4.49
CA GLY A 81 10.65 15.58 4.52
C GLY A 81 10.35 16.15 3.14
N GLY A 82 10.03 15.28 2.17
CA GLY A 82 9.60 15.64 0.82
C GLY A 82 10.31 14.89 -0.31
N ALA A 83 11.52 14.36 -0.08
CA ALA A 83 12.23 13.55 -1.07
C ALA A 83 11.86 12.07 -0.95
N TRP A 84 11.65 11.42 -2.09
CA TRP A 84 11.21 10.04 -2.24
C TRP A 84 12.34 9.20 -2.79
N GLU A 85 12.63 8.07 -2.16
CA GLU A 85 13.61 7.13 -2.66
C GLU A 85 12.95 6.30 -3.76
N ARG A 86 13.39 6.53 -5.00
CA ARG A 86 13.05 5.73 -6.16
C ARG A 86 14.08 4.63 -6.30
N ILE A 87 13.59 3.41 -6.53
CA ILE A 87 14.42 2.23 -6.74
C ILE A 87 14.02 1.65 -8.09
N ALA A 88 15.01 1.44 -8.94
CA ALA A 88 14.85 0.77 -10.22
C ALA A 88 15.67 -0.52 -10.20
N ILE A 89 15.09 -1.61 -10.71
CA ILE A 89 15.73 -2.91 -10.83
C ILE A 89 15.64 -3.38 -12.27
N ASP A 90 16.80 -3.70 -12.84
CA ASP A 90 16.97 -4.11 -14.23
C ASP A 90 17.60 -5.48 -14.39
N GLN A 91 17.46 -6.05 -15.58
CA GLN A 91 18.28 -7.19 -15.98
C GLN A 91 19.60 -6.68 -16.54
N PRO A 92 20.75 -7.29 -16.18
CA PRO A 92 22.05 -6.86 -16.67
C PRO A 92 22.10 -6.77 -18.19
N GLY A 93 22.56 -5.63 -18.70
CA GLY A 93 22.71 -5.39 -20.13
C GLY A 93 21.41 -5.07 -20.88
N SER A 94 20.32 -4.70 -20.20
CA SER A 94 19.25 -3.93 -20.84
C SER A 94 19.84 -2.65 -21.42
N SER A 95 19.66 -2.44 -22.72
CA SER A 95 20.25 -1.30 -23.40
C SER A 95 19.49 -0.02 -23.08
N GLN A 96 20.17 0.99 -22.52
CA GLN A 96 19.76 2.41 -22.43
C GLN A 96 19.46 3.04 -23.79
N ASP A 97 18.53 2.46 -24.53
CA ASP A 97 18.09 2.96 -25.82
C ASP A 97 17.22 4.18 -25.57
N THR A 98 17.78 5.35 -25.86
CA THR A 98 17.11 6.67 -25.78
C THR A 98 15.77 6.76 -26.52
N LYS A 99 15.43 5.77 -27.37
CA LYS A 99 14.15 5.69 -28.08
C LYS A 99 13.03 5.00 -27.29
N TYR A 100 13.37 4.14 -26.33
CA TYR A 100 12.45 3.52 -25.37
C TYR A 100 13.20 3.44 -24.03
N PRO A 101 12.96 4.37 -23.09
CA PRO A 101 13.67 4.36 -21.81
C PRO A 101 13.55 2.97 -21.19
N ASP A 102 14.66 2.46 -20.68
CA ASP A 102 14.81 1.09 -20.20
C ASP A 102 13.59 0.67 -19.41
N ILE A 103 12.91 -0.35 -19.92
CA ILE A 103 11.69 -0.79 -19.28
C ILE A 103 12.09 -1.69 -18.11
N HIS A 104 12.08 -1.14 -16.90
CA HIS A 104 12.57 -1.76 -15.69
C HIS A 104 11.87 -3.09 -15.39
N THR A 105 12.57 -3.97 -14.68
CA THR A 105 11.97 -5.20 -14.14
C THR A 105 11.08 -4.89 -12.95
N TRP A 106 11.52 -3.94 -12.12
CA TRP A 106 10.73 -3.39 -11.04
C TRP A 106 11.12 -1.93 -10.87
N GLU A 107 10.13 -1.05 -10.73
CA GLU A 107 10.37 0.35 -10.41
C GLU A 107 9.30 0.86 -9.45
N GLY A 108 9.72 1.65 -8.47
CA GLY A 108 8.81 2.19 -7.50
C GLY A 108 9.45 3.11 -6.48
N GLN A 109 8.60 3.60 -5.60
CA GLN A 109 8.94 4.52 -4.52
C GLN A 109 8.36 4.02 -3.20
N ILE A 110 8.97 4.43 -2.09
CA ILE A 110 8.57 4.00 -0.76
C ILE A 110 8.44 5.18 0.21
N ALA A 111 7.48 5.06 1.13
CA ALA A 111 7.31 5.96 2.26
C ALA A 111 6.76 5.23 3.48
N PRO A 112 6.77 5.86 4.67
CA PRO A 112 6.16 5.28 5.85
C PRO A 112 4.70 4.88 5.59
N GLY A 113 4.44 3.58 5.62
CA GLY A 113 3.13 2.98 5.38
C GLY A 113 2.72 2.79 3.93
N VAL A 114 3.58 3.12 2.97
CA VAL A 114 3.24 3.10 1.54
C VAL A 114 4.31 2.46 0.67
N LEU A 115 3.87 1.59 -0.22
CA LEU A 115 4.65 1.08 -1.34
C LEU A 115 4.00 1.53 -2.65
N ILE A 116 4.73 2.27 -3.47
CA ILE A 116 4.31 2.70 -4.82
C ILE A 116 5.12 1.87 -5.81
N VAL A 117 4.44 1.23 -6.76
CA VAL A 117 5.06 0.43 -7.82
C VAL A 117 4.59 0.97 -9.16
N GLU A 118 5.49 1.61 -9.91
CA GLU A 118 5.24 2.18 -11.23
C GLU A 118 5.42 1.13 -12.33
N GLU A 119 6.39 0.23 -12.16
CA GLU A 119 6.60 -0.86 -13.10
C GLU A 119 6.88 -2.19 -12.40
N ILE A 120 6.26 -3.26 -12.90
CA ILE A 120 6.48 -4.61 -12.39
C ILE A 120 6.38 -5.67 -13.48
N LYS A 121 7.54 -6.19 -13.84
CA LYS A 121 7.71 -7.36 -14.71
C LYS A 121 8.20 -8.55 -13.90
N LYS A 122 8.37 -9.68 -14.57
CA LYS A 122 8.95 -10.86 -13.95
C LYS A 122 10.48 -10.69 -13.90
N ALA A 123 11.05 -10.62 -12.70
CA ALA A 123 12.49 -10.81 -12.54
C ALA A 123 12.86 -12.30 -12.66
N PRO A 124 13.98 -12.63 -13.34
CA PRO A 124 14.57 -13.95 -13.26
C PRO A 124 14.89 -14.30 -11.80
N GLY A 125 14.56 -15.52 -11.38
CA GLY A 125 14.94 -16.04 -10.06
C GLY A 125 14.18 -15.51 -8.85
N PHE A 126 13.35 -14.46 -8.98
CA PHE A 126 12.65 -13.86 -7.84
C PHE A 126 11.14 -13.72 -8.05
N HIS A 127 10.39 -13.91 -6.98
CA HIS A 127 8.98 -13.55 -6.93
C HIS A 127 8.82 -12.06 -6.63
N MET A 128 8.00 -11.36 -7.42
CA MET A 128 7.84 -9.92 -7.28
C MET A 128 7.25 -9.49 -5.94
N SER A 129 6.41 -10.32 -5.33
CA SER A 129 5.92 -10.12 -3.97
C SER A 129 7.06 -10.05 -2.95
N GLU A 130 8.08 -10.89 -3.12
CA GLU A 130 9.24 -10.93 -2.23
C GLU A 130 10.19 -9.75 -2.48
N VAL A 131 10.34 -9.34 -3.74
CA VAL A 131 11.10 -8.13 -4.11
C VAL A 131 10.47 -6.90 -3.46
N CYS A 132 9.15 -6.70 -3.62
CA CYS A 132 8.41 -5.62 -2.97
C CYS A 132 8.59 -5.64 -1.44
N GLN A 133 8.49 -6.82 -0.82
CA GLN A 133 8.68 -6.97 0.62
C GLN A 133 10.11 -6.58 1.03
N ALA A 134 11.12 -7.09 0.33
CA ALA A 134 12.53 -6.84 0.63
C ALA A 134 12.88 -5.35 0.51
N ILE A 135 12.35 -4.67 -0.51
CA ILE A 135 12.52 -3.23 -0.72
C ILE A 135 11.86 -2.45 0.42
N TYR A 136 10.59 -2.69 0.72
CA TYR A 136 9.93 -1.96 1.79
C TYR A 136 10.60 -2.19 3.16
N GLN A 137 10.95 -3.44 3.49
CA GLN A 137 11.58 -3.82 4.75
C GLN A 137 13.00 -3.27 4.94
N GLN A 138 13.65 -2.80 3.89
CA GLN A 138 14.95 -2.14 3.99
C GLN A 138 14.86 -0.79 4.71
N HIS A 139 13.70 -0.12 4.63
CA HIS A 139 13.52 1.24 5.13
C HIS A 139 12.51 1.32 6.27
N PHE A 140 11.46 0.49 6.24
CA PHE A 140 10.38 0.52 7.22
C PHE A 140 10.05 -0.86 7.77
N PRO A 141 9.67 -0.96 9.06
CA PRO A 141 9.08 -2.18 9.61
C PRO A 141 7.82 -2.59 8.81
N ILE A 142 7.71 -3.86 8.43
CA ILE A 142 6.65 -4.33 7.52
C ILE A 142 5.23 -4.18 8.08
N ASP A 143 5.10 -4.20 9.40
CA ASP A 143 3.86 -3.97 10.15
C ASP A 143 3.28 -2.56 9.94
N THR A 144 4.10 -1.62 9.46
CA THR A 144 3.67 -0.26 9.12
C THR A 144 2.98 -0.15 7.76
N LEU A 145 3.15 -1.12 6.85
CA LEU A 145 2.61 -1.05 5.49
C LEU A 145 1.07 -1.05 5.50
N LYS A 146 0.47 0.01 4.95
CA LYS A 146 -0.99 0.22 4.87
C LYS A 146 -1.50 0.31 3.44
N TYR A 147 -0.68 0.83 2.52
CA TYR A 147 -1.12 1.05 1.14
C TYR A 147 -0.10 0.49 0.15
N VAL A 148 -0.61 -0.19 -0.87
CA VAL A 148 0.16 -0.57 -2.06
C VAL A 148 -0.49 0.08 -3.27
N TYR A 149 0.22 1.01 -3.90
CA TYR A 149 -0.19 1.64 -5.15
C TYR A 149 0.52 0.95 -6.31
N LEU A 150 -0.26 0.60 -7.33
CA LEU A 150 0.25 0.14 -8.61
C LEU A 150 -0.12 1.20 -9.64
N ILE A 151 0.90 1.92 -10.10
CA ILE A 151 0.77 3.04 -11.02
C ILE A 151 1.06 2.57 -12.43
N ASP A 152 0.39 3.16 -13.42
CA ASP A 152 0.56 2.93 -14.85
C ASP A 152 0.54 1.45 -15.25
N VAL A 153 -0.49 0.72 -14.78
CA VAL A 153 -0.63 -0.73 -14.93
C VAL A 153 -0.63 -1.16 -16.40
N CYS A 154 0.53 -1.65 -16.85
CA CYS A 154 0.73 -2.19 -18.20
C CYS A 154 0.59 -3.73 -18.28
N ASN A 155 0.41 -4.40 -17.15
CA ASN A 155 0.28 -5.87 -17.09
C ASN A 155 -0.95 -6.35 -17.87
N LYS A 156 -0.72 -7.08 -18.99
CA LYS A 156 -1.79 -7.49 -19.91
C LYS A 156 -2.95 -8.22 -19.22
N ASP A 157 -2.69 -9.19 -18.34
CA ASP A 157 -3.75 -9.96 -17.65
C ASP A 157 -4.62 -9.07 -16.75
N THR A 158 -3.99 -8.16 -16.00
CA THR A 158 -4.72 -7.27 -15.08
C THR A 158 -5.46 -6.19 -15.86
N ARG A 159 -4.78 -5.57 -16.83
CA ARG A 159 -5.34 -4.49 -17.66
C ARG A 159 -6.51 -4.99 -18.51
N SER A 160 -6.38 -6.14 -19.18
CA SER A 160 -7.48 -6.68 -19.99
C SER A 160 -8.66 -7.08 -19.12
N PHE A 161 -8.43 -7.67 -17.95
CA PHE A 161 -9.53 -7.97 -17.03
C PHE A 161 -10.32 -6.72 -16.66
N VAL A 162 -9.61 -5.66 -16.23
CA VAL A 162 -10.28 -4.43 -15.81
C VAL A 162 -11.06 -3.81 -16.96
N ARG A 163 -10.45 -3.69 -18.14
CA ARG A 163 -11.07 -2.99 -19.28
C ARG A 163 -12.15 -3.80 -19.98
N ASP A 164 -11.90 -5.08 -20.21
CA ASP A 164 -12.65 -5.88 -21.17
C ASP A 164 -13.66 -6.82 -20.48
N GLU A 165 -13.52 -7.07 -19.18
CA GLU A 165 -14.38 -7.99 -18.42
C GLU A 165 -15.07 -7.33 -17.22
N LEU A 166 -14.38 -6.43 -16.50
CA LEU A 166 -14.93 -5.75 -15.32
C LEU A 166 -15.71 -4.48 -15.71
N TYR A 167 -15.09 -3.54 -16.44
CA TYR A 167 -15.72 -2.27 -16.82
C TYR A 167 -16.44 -2.39 -18.17
N THR A 168 -17.51 -3.17 -18.18
CA THR A 168 -18.34 -3.43 -19.37
C THR A 168 -19.77 -2.96 -19.17
N GLU A 169 -20.46 -2.62 -20.26
CA GLU A 169 -21.87 -2.22 -20.23
C GLU A 169 -22.75 -3.29 -19.56
N TYR A 170 -22.44 -4.57 -19.77
CA TYR A 170 -23.12 -5.69 -19.10
C TYR A 170 -23.02 -5.63 -17.57
N ASN A 171 -21.93 -5.06 -17.05
CA ASN A 171 -21.73 -4.85 -15.63
C ASN A 171 -22.25 -3.49 -15.13
N GLY A 172 -22.83 -2.66 -16.02
CA GLY A 172 -23.25 -1.29 -15.72
C GLY A 172 -22.07 -0.33 -15.53
N LEU A 173 -20.95 -0.60 -16.20
CA LEU A 173 -19.69 0.11 -16.06
C LEU A 173 -19.13 0.46 -17.44
N ALA A 174 -18.26 1.47 -17.52
CA ALA A 174 -17.58 1.85 -18.75
C ALA A 174 -16.10 2.10 -18.47
N TRP A 175 -15.24 1.78 -19.45
CA TRP A 175 -13.82 2.11 -19.39
C TRP A 175 -13.43 3.11 -20.49
N PRO A 176 -12.72 4.20 -20.17
CA PRO A 176 -12.35 4.65 -18.83
C PRO A 176 -13.59 5.05 -18.02
N ASP A 177 -13.52 4.89 -16.70
CA ASP A 177 -14.56 5.38 -15.80
C ASP A 177 -14.20 6.79 -15.32
N GLU A 178 -15.18 7.69 -15.32
CA GLU A 178 -15.00 9.05 -14.79
C GLU A 178 -14.93 9.05 -13.26
N MET A 179 -15.47 8.02 -12.62
CA MET A 179 -15.49 7.87 -11.17
C MET A 179 -14.40 6.92 -10.68
N ILE A 180 -13.77 7.30 -9.57
CA ILE A 180 -12.96 6.38 -8.77
C ILE A 180 -13.89 5.35 -8.13
N ARG A 181 -13.55 4.06 -8.25
CA ARG A 181 -14.35 2.97 -7.66
C ARG A 181 -13.57 2.17 -6.65
N ASP A 182 -14.25 1.90 -5.54
CA ASP A 182 -13.76 1.07 -4.45
C ASP A 182 -14.48 -0.29 -4.45
N TRP A 183 -13.70 -1.36 -4.54
CA TRP A 183 -14.18 -2.73 -4.44
C TRP A 183 -13.89 -3.25 -3.04
N ILE A 184 -14.90 -3.86 -2.42
CA ILE A 184 -14.81 -4.34 -1.03
C ILE A 184 -14.79 -5.88 -0.95
N PRO A 185 -14.18 -6.45 0.10
CA PRO A 185 -14.11 -7.89 0.35
C PRO A 185 -15.45 -8.62 0.22
N GLY A 186 -15.40 -9.87 -0.28
CA GLY A 186 -16.59 -10.71 -0.45
C GLY A 186 -17.46 -10.40 -1.67
N THR A 187 -17.12 -9.38 -2.46
CA THR A 187 -17.77 -9.13 -3.75
C THR A 187 -17.10 -9.92 -4.89
N PRO A 188 -17.84 -10.34 -5.93
CA PRO A 188 -17.25 -11.01 -7.09
C PRO A 188 -16.13 -10.20 -7.75
N GLU A 189 -16.27 -8.88 -7.81
CA GLU A 189 -15.33 -7.95 -8.43
C GLU A 189 -14.02 -7.88 -7.65
N PHE A 190 -14.11 -7.73 -6.32
CA PHE A 190 -12.94 -7.74 -5.45
C PHE A 190 -12.17 -9.06 -5.55
N GLU A 191 -12.88 -10.18 -5.46
CA GLU A 191 -12.29 -11.51 -5.59
C GLU A 191 -11.64 -11.68 -6.97
N ALA A 192 -12.28 -11.22 -8.04
CA ALA A 192 -11.69 -11.31 -9.37
C ALA A 192 -10.47 -10.40 -9.55
N LEU A 193 -10.48 -9.19 -8.99
CA LEU A 193 -9.34 -8.28 -8.99
C LEU A 193 -8.14 -8.88 -8.25
N LEU A 194 -8.38 -9.47 -7.08
CA LEU A 194 -7.34 -10.17 -6.32
C LEU A 194 -6.80 -11.40 -7.07
N GLY A 195 -7.61 -12.02 -7.93
CA GLY A 195 -7.23 -13.12 -8.81
C GLY A 195 -6.40 -12.75 -10.04
N THR A 196 -6.30 -11.46 -10.39
CA THR A 196 -5.42 -10.99 -11.48
C THR A 196 -3.94 -11.21 -11.17
N LYS A 197 -3.05 -11.10 -12.15
CA LYS A 197 -1.61 -11.28 -11.94
C LYS A 197 -1.02 -10.24 -10.97
N LEU A 198 -1.46 -8.99 -11.03
CA LEU A 198 -1.01 -7.97 -10.09
C LEU A 198 -1.71 -8.10 -8.73
N GLY A 199 -3.02 -8.37 -8.71
CA GLY A 199 -3.74 -8.67 -7.47
C GLY A 199 -3.11 -9.84 -6.70
N ARG A 200 -2.75 -10.91 -7.41
CA ARG A 200 -2.00 -12.05 -6.83
C ARG A 200 -0.65 -11.64 -6.28
N THR A 201 0.06 -10.74 -6.94
CA THR A 201 1.37 -10.26 -6.47
C THR A 201 1.21 -9.53 -5.13
N VAL A 202 0.18 -8.68 -4.99
CA VAL A 202 -0.11 -8.01 -3.71
C VAL A 202 -0.59 -9.01 -2.66
N ALA A 203 -1.44 -9.98 -3.02
CA ALA A 203 -1.86 -11.03 -2.10
C ALA A 203 -0.67 -11.86 -1.58
N TYR A 204 0.25 -12.23 -2.47
CA TYR A 204 1.46 -12.96 -2.10
C TYR A 204 2.42 -12.13 -1.27
N LEU A 205 2.50 -10.81 -1.51
CA LEU A 205 3.23 -9.89 -0.64
C LEU A 205 2.69 -9.97 0.78
N ILE A 206 1.37 -9.87 0.96
CA ILE A 206 0.76 -9.91 2.29
C ILE A 206 0.96 -11.27 2.95
N LEU A 207 0.75 -12.36 2.22
CA LEU A 207 0.97 -13.72 2.74
C LEU A 207 2.43 -14.01 3.09
N GLY A 208 3.38 -13.39 2.36
CA GLY A 208 4.81 -13.50 2.62
C GLY A 208 5.30 -12.62 3.79
N ALA A 209 4.65 -11.48 3.98
CA ALA A 209 5.06 -10.44 4.91
C ALA A 209 4.44 -10.56 6.32
N PHE A 210 3.19 -11.02 6.41
CA PHE A 210 2.42 -11.01 7.64
C PHE A 210 2.02 -12.41 8.08
N LYS A 211 1.81 -12.57 9.40
CA LYS A 211 1.19 -13.77 9.94
C LYS A 211 -0.26 -13.85 9.42
N ARG A 212 -0.70 -15.02 9.00
CA ARG A 212 -2.08 -15.21 8.52
C ARG A 212 -3.10 -14.88 9.61
N GLY A 213 -4.20 -14.24 9.22
CA GLY A 213 -5.24 -13.78 10.13
C GLY A 213 -4.87 -12.57 10.99
N THR A 214 -3.81 -11.83 10.66
CA THR A 214 -3.49 -10.54 11.32
C THR A 214 -3.69 -9.33 10.42
N ARG A 215 -3.82 -9.55 9.11
CA ARG A 215 -4.05 -8.49 8.12
C ARG A 215 -5.15 -8.89 7.16
N ARG A 216 -5.78 -7.89 6.55
CA ARG A 216 -6.76 -8.04 5.47
C ARG A 216 -6.57 -6.92 4.45
N ILE A 217 -6.94 -7.18 3.20
CA ILE A 217 -7.12 -6.14 2.19
C ILE A 217 -8.56 -5.65 2.34
N THR A 218 -8.79 -4.44 2.83
CA THR A 218 -10.16 -3.92 3.02
C THR A 218 -10.76 -3.27 1.79
N ARG A 219 -9.92 -2.91 0.83
CA ARG A 219 -10.34 -2.16 -0.35
C ARG A 219 -9.35 -2.32 -1.49
N ILE A 220 -9.88 -2.53 -2.69
CA ILE A 220 -9.14 -2.36 -3.95
C ILE A 220 -9.78 -1.18 -4.68
N ARG A 221 -9.05 -0.08 -4.78
CA ARG A 221 -9.46 1.09 -5.57
C ARG A 221 -8.96 0.96 -6.99
N ILE A 222 -9.80 1.33 -7.93
CA ILE A 222 -9.45 1.47 -9.35
C ILE A 222 -9.80 2.88 -9.78
N PHE A 223 -8.86 3.49 -10.49
CA PHE A 223 -9.04 4.78 -11.11
C PHE A 223 -8.25 4.85 -12.41
N HIS A 224 -8.72 5.71 -13.30
CA HIS A 224 -8.07 5.99 -14.57
C HIS A 224 -7.50 7.40 -14.52
N SER A 225 -6.21 7.53 -14.77
CA SER A 225 -5.52 8.82 -14.82
C SER A 225 -4.40 8.74 -15.85
N PHE A 226 -4.18 9.83 -16.59
CA PHE A 226 -3.20 9.94 -17.67
C PHE A 226 -3.25 8.75 -18.67
N GLU A 227 -4.44 8.37 -19.11
CA GLU A 227 -4.68 7.26 -20.07
C GLU A 227 -4.27 5.85 -19.58
N ALA A 228 -3.98 5.73 -18.28
CA ALA A 228 -3.49 4.51 -17.68
C ALA A 228 -4.36 4.04 -16.50
N LEU A 229 -4.36 2.73 -16.29
CA LEU A 229 -5.03 2.07 -15.18
C LEU A 229 -4.17 2.20 -13.92
N GLN A 230 -4.78 2.67 -12.84
CA GLN A 230 -4.17 2.80 -11.53
C GLN A 230 -4.91 1.89 -10.54
N MET A 231 -4.19 1.29 -9.60
CA MET A 231 -4.78 0.47 -8.54
C MET A 231 -4.19 0.82 -7.17
N GLN A 232 -5.03 0.82 -6.14
CA GLN A 232 -4.57 0.94 -4.74
C GLN A 232 -5.19 -0.17 -3.90
N PHE A 233 -4.36 -0.85 -3.11
CA PHE A 233 -4.77 -1.85 -2.14
C PHE A 233 -4.61 -1.25 -0.73
N THR A 234 -5.71 -1.22 0.03
CA THR A 234 -5.68 -0.81 1.44
C THR A 234 -5.56 -2.04 2.32
N ILE A 235 -4.60 -2.02 3.24
CA ILE A 235 -4.26 -3.10 4.16
C ILE A 235 -4.53 -2.63 5.59
N GLU A 236 -5.29 -3.42 6.33
CA GLU A 236 -5.61 -3.15 7.73
C GLU A 236 -5.32 -4.35 8.62
N GLU A 237 -5.16 -4.08 9.92
CA GLU A 237 -5.12 -5.11 10.95
C GLU A 237 -6.50 -5.74 11.16
N ILE A 238 -6.51 -7.05 11.39
CA ILE A 238 -7.70 -7.73 11.87
C ILE A 238 -7.68 -7.62 13.39
N GLU A 239 -8.65 -6.89 13.96
CA GLU A 239 -8.81 -6.81 15.40
C GLU A 239 -9.05 -8.21 15.97
N GLN A 240 -8.05 -8.72 16.69
CA GLN A 240 -8.22 -9.97 17.43
C GLN A 240 -9.00 -9.63 18.69
N ILE A 241 -10.27 -10.03 18.74
CA ILE A 241 -11.04 -10.05 19.99
C ILE A 241 -10.36 -11.07 20.88
N ILE A 242 -9.41 -10.63 21.70
CA ILE A 242 -8.96 -11.40 22.85
C ILE A 242 -10.18 -11.44 23.78
N PRO A 243 -10.76 -12.61 24.08
CA PRO A 243 -11.78 -12.69 25.11
C PRO A 243 -11.09 -12.24 26.40
N THR A 244 -11.33 -10.99 26.78
CA THR A 244 -10.92 -10.51 28.09
C THR A 244 -11.77 -11.34 29.04
N LEU A 245 -11.16 -12.32 29.70
CA LEU A 245 -11.76 -12.99 30.83
C LEU A 245 -12.07 -11.89 31.84
N THR A 246 -13.31 -11.43 31.83
CA THR A 246 -13.86 -10.49 32.79
C THR A 246 -13.83 -11.19 34.14
N MET A 247 -12.71 -11.01 34.85
CA MET A 247 -12.67 -11.28 36.28
C MET A 247 -13.71 -10.36 36.91
N ILE A 248 -14.84 -10.96 37.30
CA ILE A 248 -15.88 -10.32 38.09
C ILE A 248 -15.21 -9.86 39.38
N GLN A 249 -14.86 -8.58 39.45
CA GLN A 249 -14.58 -7.92 40.71
C GLN A 249 -15.89 -7.36 41.25
N THR A 250 -16.36 -7.95 42.33
CA THR A 250 -17.42 -7.41 43.19
C THR A 250 -17.00 -6.05 43.74
N PRO A 251 -17.94 -5.09 43.87
CA PRO A 251 -17.61 -3.73 44.24
C PRO A 251 -17.40 -3.65 45.75
N SER A 252 -16.19 -3.30 46.17
CA SER A 252 -15.96 -2.68 47.49
C SER A 252 -15.30 -1.34 47.24
N GLY A 253 -16.02 -0.27 47.58
CA GLY A 253 -15.60 1.09 47.32
C GLY A 253 -14.53 1.57 48.29
N CYS A 254 -13.66 2.45 47.80
CA CYS A 254 -13.23 3.64 48.54
C CYS A 254 -12.61 4.64 47.57
N SER A 255 -13.10 5.87 47.59
CA SER A 255 -12.55 7.01 46.84
C SER A 255 -11.21 7.43 47.42
N THR A 256 -10.25 7.81 46.56
CA THR A 256 -9.34 8.94 46.82
C THR A 256 -8.84 9.55 45.51
N ASN A 257 -8.94 10.88 45.44
CA ASN A 257 -8.35 11.72 44.41
C ASN A 257 -6.82 11.61 44.44
N SER A 258 -6.20 11.41 43.29
CA SER A 258 -4.75 11.54 43.12
C SER A 258 -4.44 12.04 41.72
N MET A 259 -4.29 13.37 41.58
CA MET A 259 -3.56 13.96 40.45
C MET A 259 -2.11 13.46 40.50
N GLY A 260 -1.73 12.64 39.53
CA GLY A 260 -0.35 12.20 39.34
C GLY A 260 0.54 13.31 38.73
N PRO A 261 1.86 13.26 38.93
CA PRO A 261 2.77 14.37 38.63
C PRO A 261 3.04 14.49 37.13
N GLU A 262 2.89 15.69 36.57
CA GLU A 262 3.36 16.01 35.22
C GLU A 262 4.87 15.78 35.11
N THR A 263 5.29 14.89 34.22
CA THR A 263 6.70 14.60 33.99
C THR A 263 7.36 15.74 33.20
N ARG A 264 8.60 16.08 33.60
CA ARG A 264 9.46 17.16 33.04
C ARG A 264 9.62 17.15 31.50
N SER A 265 9.25 16.08 30.80
CA SER A 265 9.32 15.96 29.34
C SER A 265 8.13 16.64 28.63
N LEU A 266 6.94 16.60 29.22
CA LEU A 266 5.73 17.24 28.68
C LEU A 266 5.80 18.77 28.79
N SER A 267 6.41 19.28 29.86
CA SER A 267 6.62 20.71 30.09
C SER A 267 7.56 21.34 29.05
N ARG A 268 8.56 20.60 28.54
CA ARG A 268 9.44 21.05 27.45
C ARG A 268 8.73 21.04 26.09
N ARG A 269 7.89 20.04 25.82
CA ARG A 269 7.14 19.93 24.56
C ARG A 269 6.10 21.04 24.43
N ARG A 270 5.43 21.41 25.52
CA ARG A 270 4.46 22.50 25.59
C ARG A 270 5.10 23.88 25.36
N ARG A 271 6.25 24.15 26.01
CA ARG A 271 7.01 25.40 25.79
C ARG A 271 7.55 25.55 24.37
N LYS A 272 7.94 24.44 23.71
CA LYS A 272 8.40 24.46 22.31
C LYS A 272 7.26 24.74 21.31
N LEU A 273 6.04 24.30 21.62
CA LEU A 273 4.84 24.61 20.85
C LEU A 273 4.41 26.07 21.04
N GLU A 274 4.40 26.58 22.28
CA GLU A 274 4.06 27.99 22.57
C GLU A 274 5.04 28.98 21.94
N TYR A 275 6.34 28.65 21.91
CA TYR A 275 7.34 29.46 21.22
C TYR A 275 7.12 29.49 19.70
N ARG A 276 6.78 28.35 19.08
CA ARG A 276 6.47 28.29 17.64
C ARG A 276 5.21 29.08 17.29
N LYS A 277 4.19 29.05 18.15
CA LYS A 277 2.96 29.81 17.95
C LYS A 277 3.21 31.33 18.00
N ARG A 278 3.95 31.81 19.01
CA ARG A 278 4.33 33.24 19.09
C ARG A 278 5.14 33.74 17.90
N LYS A 279 6.01 32.90 17.34
CA LYS A 279 6.84 33.26 16.18
C LYS A 279 6.06 33.31 14.86
N LEU A 280 4.92 32.62 14.77
CA LEU A 280 3.99 32.70 13.66
C LEU A 280 3.13 33.97 13.76
N ASP A 281 2.66 34.28 14.98
CA ASP A 281 1.89 35.49 15.25
C ASP A 281 2.72 36.78 15.01
N GLU A 282 4.04 36.77 15.28
CA GLU A 282 4.95 37.89 14.97
C GLU A 282 5.20 38.10 13.47
N HIS A 283 4.97 37.08 12.63
CA HIS A 283 5.21 37.16 11.18
C HIS A 283 3.98 37.64 10.39
N GLU A 284 2.78 37.56 10.97
CA GLU A 284 1.55 38.09 10.35
C GLU A 284 1.37 39.61 10.57
N ASP A 285 2.05 40.21 11.55
CA ASP A 285 1.87 41.64 11.89
C ASP A 285 2.84 42.59 11.15
N SER A 286 3.73 42.08 10.29
CA SER A 286 4.60 42.91 9.44
C SER A 286 3.99 43.11 8.05
N GLY A 287 2.97 43.98 7.97
CA GLY A 287 2.39 44.43 6.70
C GLY A 287 3.39 45.16 5.77
N PRO A 288 3.10 45.26 4.46
CA PRO A 288 4.05 45.76 3.47
C PRO A 288 4.28 47.28 3.59
N ARG A 289 5.54 47.68 3.79
CA ARG A 289 5.97 49.08 3.69
C ARG A 289 5.93 49.54 2.23
N LYS A 290 5.09 50.56 1.96
CA LYS A 290 5.00 51.30 0.70
C LYS A 290 6.37 51.84 0.28
N ILE A 291 6.78 51.54 -0.95
CA ILE A 291 7.91 52.21 -1.61
C ILE A 291 7.34 53.43 -2.36
N GLN A 292 7.78 54.61 -1.96
CA GLN A 292 7.48 55.89 -2.60
C GLN A 292 8.55 56.14 -3.67
N ARG A 293 8.16 56.24 -4.95
CA ARG A 293 9.05 56.66 -6.05
C ARG A 293 8.99 58.19 -6.17
N GLN A 294 10.17 58.82 -6.12
CA GLN A 294 10.42 60.15 -6.71
C GLN A 294 10.76 59.99 -8.19
#